data_AF-A0A931QJ04-F1
#
_entry.id   AF-A0A931QJ04-F1
#
_cell.length_a   1.000
_cell.length_b   1.000
_cell.length_c   1.000
_cell.angle_alpha   90.00
_cell.angle_beta   90.00
_cell.angle_gamma   90.00
#
_symmetry.space_group_name_H-M   'P 1'
#
loop_
_entity.id
_entity.type
_entity.pdbx_description
1 polymer ?
#
loop_
_entity_poly.entity_id
_entity_poly.type
_entity_poly.pdbx_seq_one_letter_code
_entity_poly.pdbx_strand_id
1 'polypeptide(L)'
;MKLASIEAIVRALNEAGVRYLVAGGLAVNAHGYLRFTKDADLVVQLMPDNIRRAFAALKTLGYKPLAPVTAQQFADRDTREGWIRD
;
A
#
# COMPACT_ATOMS: atom_id res chain seq x y z
N MET A 1 -8.73 -4.24 -17.91
CA MET A 1 -7.50 -3.72 -17.30
C MET A 1 -7.03 -4.74 -16.28
N LYS A 2 -6.03 -5.58 -16.59
CA LYS A 2 -5.47 -6.50 -15.60
C LYS A 2 -4.68 -5.62 -14.63
N LEU A 3 -5.20 -5.44 -13.41
CA LEU A 3 -4.39 -4.93 -12.30
C LEU A 3 -3.10 -5.76 -12.26
N ALA A 4 -1.98 -5.10 -11.99
CA ALA A 4 -0.69 -5.77 -11.88
C ALA A 4 -0.82 -6.93 -10.88
N SER A 5 -0.19 -8.06 -11.16
CA SER A 5 -0.20 -9.19 -10.23
C SER A 5 0.40 -8.75 -8.88
N ILE A 6 0.05 -9.45 -7.80
CA ILE A 6 0.66 -9.19 -6.49
C ILE A 6 2.19 -9.23 -6.54
N GLU A 7 2.76 -10.09 -7.40
CA GLU A 7 4.20 -10.16 -7.63
C GLU A 7 4.78 -8.85 -8.17
N ALA A 8 4.10 -8.22 -9.14
CA ALA A 8 4.54 -6.94 -9.70
C ALA A 8 4.46 -5.81 -8.67
N ILE A 9 3.43 -5.80 -7.82
CA ILE A 9 3.31 -4.84 -6.72
C ILE A 9 4.46 -5.01 -5.72
N VAL A 10 4.69 -6.25 -5.25
CA VAL A 10 5.77 -6.57 -4.31
C VAL A 10 7.14 -6.22 -4.89
N ARG A 11 7.37 -6.53 -6.16
CA ARG A 11 8.62 -6.19 -6.86
C ARG A 11 8.87 -4.69 -6.87
N ALA A 12 7.87 -3.89 -7.30
CA ALA A 12 8.01 -2.44 -7.36
C ALA A 12 8.26 -1.81 -5.99
N LEU A 13 7.58 -2.30 -4.94
CA LEU A 13 7.78 -1.80 -3.57
C LEU A 13 9.17 -2.17 -3.02
N ASN A 14 9.64 -3.38 -3.30
CA ASN A 14 10.97 -3.84 -2.90
C ASN A 14 12.09 -3.07 -3.60
N GLU A 15 11.99 -2.89 -4.92
CA GLU A 15 12.96 -2.11 -5.71
C GLU A 15 13.01 -0.65 -5.27
N ALA A 16 11.88 -0.09 -4.84
CA ALA A 16 11.80 1.25 -4.26
C ALA A 16 12.21 1.33 -2.78
N GLY A 17 12.64 0.24 -2.15
CA GLY A 17 13.04 0.21 -0.74
C GLY A 17 11.93 0.66 0.22
N VAL A 18 10.68 0.29 -0.07
CA VAL A 18 9.53 0.58 0.78
C VAL A 18 9.50 -0.42 1.93
N ARG A 19 9.35 0.05 3.17
CA ARG A 19 9.00 -0.79 4.31
C ARG A 19 7.48 -0.96 4.38
N TYR A 20 7.04 -2.18 4.21
CA TYR A 20 5.63 -2.56 4.28
C TYR A 20 5.46 -4.00 4.77
N LEU A 21 4.23 -4.37 5.12
CA LEU A 21 3.80 -5.72 5.43
C LEU A 21 2.64 -6.09 4.53
N VAL A 22 2.53 -7.37 4.16
CA VAL A 22 1.31 -7.92 3.56
C VAL A 22 0.34 -8.26 4.68
N ALA A 23 -0.92 -7.88 4.51
CA ALA A 23 -1.99 -8.11 5.48
C ALA A 23 -3.18 -8.80 4.81
N GLY A 24 -4.27 -8.95 5.56
CA GLY A 24 -5.55 -9.42 5.03
C GLY A 24 -5.53 -10.86 4.51
N GLY A 25 -6.32 -11.14 3.49
CA GLY A 25 -6.54 -12.51 2.98
C GLY A 25 -5.28 -13.18 2.45
N LEU A 26 -4.38 -12.42 1.81
CA LEU A 26 -3.11 -12.94 1.32
C LEU A 26 -2.18 -13.38 2.45
N ALA A 27 -2.12 -12.61 3.54
CA ALA A 27 -1.34 -13.00 4.73
C ALA A 27 -1.93 -14.27 5.38
N VAL A 28 -3.25 -14.35 5.51
CA VAL A 28 -3.94 -15.54 6.05
C VAL A 28 -3.63 -16.79 5.23
N ASN A 29 -3.67 -16.67 3.89
CA ASN A 29 -3.29 -17.75 2.98
C ASN A 29 -1.82 -18.17 3.15
N ALA A 30 -0.90 -17.20 3.28
CA ALA A 30 0.52 -17.47 3.50
C ALA A 30 0.79 -18.23 4.82
N HIS A 31 -0.10 -18.10 5.81
CA HIS A 31 -0.05 -18.84 7.07
C HIS A 31 -0.84 -20.17 7.06
N GLY A 32 -1.23 -20.67 5.88
CA GLY A 32 -1.82 -22.00 5.71
C GLY A 32 -3.34 -22.07 5.86
N TYR A 33 -4.02 -20.93 6.01
CA TYR A 33 -5.47 -20.87 6.12
C TYR A 33 -6.08 -20.42 4.78
N LEU A 34 -6.74 -21.34 4.09
CA LEU A 34 -7.38 -21.06 2.80
C LEU A 34 -8.53 -20.06 2.96
N ARG A 35 -8.39 -18.91 2.29
CA ARG A 35 -9.38 -17.86 2.21
C ARG A 35 -9.41 -17.25 0.82
N PHE A 36 -10.61 -17.18 0.24
CA PHE A 36 -10.80 -16.42 -0.99
C PHE A 36 -10.72 -14.91 -0.72
N THR A 37 -9.93 -14.19 -1.51
CA THR A 37 -9.75 -12.74 -1.46
C THR A 37 -9.59 -12.20 -2.87
N LYS A 38 -10.06 -10.98 -3.12
CA LYS A 38 -10.02 -10.35 -4.45
C LYS A 38 -8.99 -9.21 -4.51
N ASP A 39 -8.41 -8.90 -3.38
CA ASP A 39 -7.73 -7.67 -3.02
C ASP A 39 -6.41 -7.99 -2.31
N ALA A 40 -5.52 -7.00 -2.31
CA ALA A 40 -4.23 -7.09 -1.64
C ALA A 40 -4.15 -5.97 -0.61
N ASP A 41 -4.06 -6.35 0.66
CA ASP A 41 -3.92 -5.41 1.77
C ASP A 41 -2.44 -5.24 2.12
N LEU A 42 -1.98 -3.99 2.16
CA LEU A 42 -0.59 -3.65 2.50
C LEU A 42 -0.58 -2.63 3.63
N VAL A 43 0.22 -2.88 4.66
CA VAL A 43 0.48 -1.92 5.74
C VAL A 43 1.82 -1.26 5.46
N VAL A 44 1.82 0.04 5.21
CA VAL A 44 3.04 0.83 4.93
C VAL A 44 3.50 1.52 6.21
N GLN A 45 4.81 1.48 6.50
CA GLN A 45 5.36 2.21 7.64
C GLN A 45 5.13 3.72 7.46
N LEU A 46 4.53 4.38 8.46
CA LEU A 46 4.10 5.78 8.41
C LEU A 46 5.23 6.81 8.59
N MET A 47 6.35 6.58 7.91
CA MET A 47 7.42 7.56 7.76
C MET A 47 7.20 8.37 6.48
N PRO A 48 7.33 9.71 6.49
CA PRO A 48 7.02 10.54 5.32
C PRO A 48 7.69 10.08 4.02
N ASP A 49 8.99 9.77 4.08
CA ASP A 49 9.72 9.33 2.89
C ASP A 49 9.32 7.92 2.43
N ASN A 50 8.99 7.03 3.37
CA ASN A 50 8.53 5.69 3.04
C ASN A 50 7.17 5.74 2.31
N ILE A 51 6.27 6.60 2.78
CA ILE A 51 4.98 6.87 2.14
C ILE A 51 5.17 7.41 0.73
N ARG A 52 6.04 8.42 0.55
CA ARG A 52 6.31 9.00 -0.77
C ARG A 52 6.85 7.95 -1.74
N ARG A 53 7.78 7.08 -1.29
CA ARG A 53 8.29 5.97 -2.10
C ARG A 53 7.21 4.96 -2.44
N ALA A 54 6.33 4.60 -1.51
CA ALA A 54 5.21 3.70 -1.77
C ALA A 54 4.26 4.24 -2.85
N PHE A 55 3.85 5.50 -2.74
CA PHE A 55 3.00 6.15 -3.75
C PHE A 55 3.69 6.22 -5.11
N ALA A 56 4.98 6.58 -5.15
CA ALA A 56 5.74 6.63 -6.39
C ALA A 56 5.84 5.25 -7.07
N ALA A 57 6.14 4.20 -6.29
CA ALA A 57 6.25 2.82 -6.79
C ALA A 57 4.90 2.29 -7.30
N LEU A 58 3.79 2.55 -6.61
CA LEU A 58 2.47 2.14 -7.08
C LEU A 58 2.04 2.91 -8.33
N LYS A 59 2.42 4.20 -8.44
CA LYS A 59 2.13 5.03 -9.61
C LYS A 59 2.81 4.51 -10.89
N THR A 60 4.01 3.92 -10.80
CA THR A 60 4.69 3.35 -11.98
C THR A 60 3.93 2.16 -12.57
N LEU A 61 3.14 1.47 -11.75
CA LEU A 61 2.24 0.38 -12.15
C LEU A 61 0.84 0.87 -12.59
N GLY A 62 0.62 2.19 -12.63
CA GLY A 62 -0.65 2.80 -13.04
C GLY A 62 -1.70 2.90 -11.93
N TYR A 63 -1.37 2.61 -10.67
CA TYR A 63 -2.28 2.82 -9.55
C TYR A 63 -2.46 4.31 -9.25
N LYS A 64 -3.67 4.65 -8.82
CA LYS A 64 -4.03 5.98 -8.32
C LYS A 64 -4.89 5.83 -7.06
N PRO A 65 -4.77 6.75 -6.08
CA PRO A 65 -5.66 6.79 -4.94
C PRO A 65 -7.13 6.87 -5.40
N LEU A 66 -8.00 6.08 -4.77
CA LEU A 66 -9.44 6.21 -4.93
C LEU A 66 -9.99 7.37 -4.09
N ALA A 67 -9.51 7.51 -2.86
CA ALA A 67 -9.76 8.68 -2.04
C ALA A 67 -9.01 9.91 -2.62
N PRO A 68 -9.54 11.13 -2.45
CA PRO A 68 -8.91 12.37 -2.92
C PRO A 68 -7.72 12.78 -2.01
N VAL A 69 -6.77 11.86 -1.83
CA VAL A 69 -5.63 12.00 -0.94
C VAL A 69 -4.34 11.93 -1.76
N THR A 70 -3.52 12.97 -1.63
CA THR A 70 -2.18 13.00 -2.22
C THR A 70 -1.17 12.26 -1.35
N ALA A 71 -0.05 11.84 -1.95
CA ALA A 71 1.07 11.27 -1.19
C ALA A 71 1.58 12.22 -0.09
N GLN A 72 1.53 13.53 -0.34
CA GLN A 72 2.01 14.54 0.60
C GLN A 72 1.07 14.68 1.80
N GLN A 73 -0.24 14.72 1.56
CA GLN A 73 -1.25 14.71 2.62
C GLN A 73 -1.17 13.41 3.43
N PHE A 74 -1.04 12.26 2.76
CA PHE A 74 -0.91 10.98 3.46
C PHE A 74 0.40 10.91 4.25
N ALA A 75 1.49 11.53 3.79
CA ALA A 75 2.78 11.58 4.48
C ALA A 75 2.78 12.50 5.70
N ASP A 76 1.89 13.47 5.77
CA ASP A 76 1.77 14.41 6.88
C ASP A 76 1.07 13.79 8.09
N ARG A 77 1.68 13.89 9.27
CA ARG A 77 1.16 13.26 10.48
C ARG A 77 -0.10 13.93 10.98
N ASP A 78 -0.11 15.26 11.04
CA ASP A 78 -1.22 16.01 11.61
C ASP A 78 -2.48 15.85 10.76
N THR A 79 -2.30 15.84 9.44
CA THR A 79 -3.36 15.52 8.46
C THR A 79 -3.94 14.13 8.71
N ARG A 80 -3.09 13.10 8.87
CA ARG A 80 -3.57 11.73 9.19
C ARG A 80 -4.29 11.67 10.53
N GLU A 81 -3.79 12.34 11.56
CA GLU A 81 -4.43 12.37 12.87
C GLU A 81 -5.79 13.10 12.83
N GLY A 82 -5.93 14.11 11.96
CA GLY A 82 -7.22 14.72 11.65
C GLY A 82 -8.22 13.70 11.09
N TRP A 83 -7.85 12.96 10.05
CA TRP A 83 -8.71 11.94 9.44
C TRP A 83 -9.14 10.79 10.36
N ILE A 84 -8.39 10.53 11.43
CA ILE A 84 -8.73 9.46 12.39
C ILE A 84 -9.78 9.93 13.40
N ARG A 85 -9.78 11.22 13.75
CA ARG A 85 -10.69 11.79 14.75
C ARG A 85 -12.09 12.06 14.21
N ASP A 86 -12.17 12.43 12.93
CA ASP A 86 -13.39 12.83 12.24
C ASP A 86 -14.10 11.61 11.60
#